data_AF-A0A0A0EJB4-F1
#
_entry.id   AF-A0A0A0EJB4-F1
#
_cell.length_a   1.000
_cell.length_b   1.000
_cell.length_c   1.000
_cell.angle_alpha   90.00
_cell.angle_beta   90.00
_cell.angle_gamma   90.00
#
_symmetry.space_group_name_H-M   'P 1'
#
loop_
_entity.id
_entity.type
_entity.pdbx_description
1 polymer ?
#
loop_
_entity_poly.entity_id
_entity_poly.type
_entity_poly.pdbx_seq_one_letter_code
_entity_poly.pdbx_strand_id
1 'polypeptide(L)'
;MRPALLLLLVLICLPPTLVRAGEITVYRCTDAAGRVSLRDTPCPRGQQQSTREMVRPKDPPPRAASPAPAAEVPSPAPPSPGIVVVHTPDPVYECVTPDGERYTASNPDGNPRWVPLWTLGYPVHPDLSARPEGVHGRIDMGGGNVRGRVEFGSTLPPRPPLTRPMPTRHPSGVVAAFPTGTWIRDACTRLPQAEVCARLRDRRYALDRRYNSALQSERRRITDEQRLIDAQLGETCVAR
;
A
#
# COMPACT_ATOMS: atom_id res chain seq x y z
N MET A 1 48.93 -74.87 -64.74
CA MET A 1 47.59 -74.39 -64.35
C MET A 1 46.89 -75.48 -63.52
N ARG A 2 46.43 -75.12 -62.31
CA ARG A 2 45.37 -75.74 -61.51
C ARG A 2 45.46 -77.25 -61.15
N PRO A 3 46.23 -77.60 -60.10
CA PRO A 3 45.83 -78.69 -59.19
C PRO A 3 45.73 -78.26 -57.72
N ALA A 4 46.14 -77.04 -57.36
CA ALA A 4 46.20 -76.56 -55.97
C ALA A 4 44.85 -76.06 -55.41
N LEU A 5 43.84 -75.81 -56.25
CA LEU A 5 42.56 -75.24 -55.82
C LEU A 5 41.55 -76.29 -55.32
N LEU A 6 41.75 -77.57 -55.63
CA LEU A 6 40.82 -78.65 -55.28
C LEU A 6 41.09 -79.27 -53.90
N LEU A 7 42.30 -79.14 -53.34
CA LEU A 7 42.62 -79.68 -52.02
C LEU A 7 42.21 -78.75 -50.85
N LEU A 8 42.06 -77.44 -51.12
CA LEU A 8 41.67 -76.46 -50.09
C LEU A 8 40.16 -76.47 -49.78
N LEU A 9 39.34 -77.05 -50.66
CA LEU A 9 37.87 -77.00 -50.54
C LEU A 9 37.25 -78.19 -49.79
N VAL A 10 38.03 -79.25 -49.50
CA VAL A 10 37.53 -80.45 -48.80
C VAL A 10 37.81 -80.44 -47.29
N LEU A 11 38.71 -79.57 -46.81
CA LEU A 11 39.09 -79.54 -45.38
C LEU A 11 38.17 -78.69 -44.48
N ILE A 12 37.10 -78.08 -45.01
CA ILE A 12 36.26 -77.10 -44.28
C ILE A 12 34.93 -77.71 -43.77
N CYS A 13 34.64 -79.00 -44.02
CA CYS A 13 33.37 -79.62 -43.63
C CYS A 13 33.47 -80.64 -42.47
N LEU A 14 34.28 -80.38 -41.43
CA LEU A 14 34.14 -81.10 -40.16
C LEU A 14 33.49 -80.19 -39.09
N PRO A 15 32.29 -80.51 -38.59
CA PRO A 15 31.64 -79.74 -37.53
C PRO A 15 32.35 -80.00 -36.18
N PRO A 16 32.66 -78.96 -35.39
CA PRO A 16 33.22 -79.13 -34.06
C PRO A 16 32.14 -79.64 -33.08
N THR A 17 32.43 -80.74 -32.39
CA THR A 17 31.67 -81.16 -31.20
C THR A 17 31.92 -80.18 -30.06
N LEU A 18 30.91 -79.38 -29.73
CA LEU A 18 30.92 -78.47 -28.58
C LEU A 18 30.84 -79.26 -27.26
N VAL A 19 31.96 -79.37 -26.54
CA VAL A 19 31.95 -79.71 -25.11
C VAL A 19 31.26 -78.58 -24.36
N ARG A 20 30.12 -78.85 -23.73
CA ARG A 20 29.29 -77.85 -23.05
C ARG A 20 29.84 -77.60 -21.64
N ALA A 21 30.66 -76.56 -21.50
CA ALA A 21 31.11 -76.06 -20.20
C ALA A 21 29.92 -75.48 -19.40
N GLY A 22 29.24 -76.31 -18.60
CA GLY A 22 28.11 -75.88 -17.78
C GLY A 22 27.44 -76.96 -16.92
N GLU A 23 27.97 -78.18 -16.92
CA GLU A 23 27.41 -79.33 -16.21
C GLU A 23 28.17 -79.55 -14.90
N ILE A 24 27.47 -79.49 -13.77
CA ILE A 24 28.03 -79.73 -12.43
C ILE A 24 27.42 -81.01 -11.89
N THR A 25 28.25 -81.98 -11.51
CA THR A 25 27.83 -83.25 -10.88
C THR A 25 27.84 -83.10 -9.36
N VAL A 26 26.67 -83.19 -8.72
CA VAL A 26 26.53 -83.20 -7.26
C VAL A 26 26.12 -84.60 -6.80
N TYR A 27 26.80 -85.14 -5.80
CA TYR A 27 26.51 -86.45 -5.22
C TYR A 27 25.64 -86.31 -3.98
N ARG A 28 24.51 -87.00 -3.97
CA ARG A 28 23.66 -87.18 -2.79
C ARG A 28 24.07 -88.48 -2.09
N CYS A 29 24.69 -88.37 -0.93
CA CYS A 29 25.08 -89.49 -0.09
C CYS A 29 24.02 -89.71 0.99
N THR A 30 23.48 -90.92 1.08
CA THR A 30 22.60 -91.34 2.18
C THR A 30 23.28 -92.38 3.05
N ASP A 31 23.38 -92.10 4.35
CA ASP A 31 23.92 -93.03 5.33
C ASP A 31 22.88 -94.07 5.78
N ALA A 32 23.33 -95.08 6.52
CA ALA A 32 22.48 -96.16 7.03
C ALA A 32 21.43 -95.68 8.05
N ALA A 33 21.57 -94.47 8.60
CA ALA A 33 20.60 -93.83 9.48
C ALA A 33 19.59 -92.95 8.72
N GLY A 34 19.64 -92.95 7.38
CA GLY A 34 18.73 -92.20 6.51
C GLY A 34 19.04 -90.71 6.40
N ARG A 35 20.18 -90.23 6.92
CA ARG A 35 20.58 -88.82 6.79
C ARG A 35 21.18 -88.59 5.41
N VAL A 36 20.78 -87.49 4.80
CA VAL A 36 21.18 -87.11 3.44
C VAL A 36 22.20 -85.98 3.53
N SER A 37 23.35 -86.13 2.86
CA SER A 37 24.30 -85.05 2.63
C SER A 37 24.54 -84.87 1.14
N LEU A 38 24.65 -83.61 0.69
CA LEU A 38 25.01 -83.24 -0.68
C LEU A 38 26.49 -82.87 -0.68
N ARG A 39 27.26 -83.47 -1.59
CA ARG A 39 28.71 -83.27 -1.70
C ARG A 39 29.14 -83.23 -3.16
N ASP A 40 30.20 -82.49 -3.43
CA ASP A 40 30.82 -82.41 -4.76
C ASP A 40 31.90 -83.49 -4.98
N THR A 41 32.11 -84.36 -3.98
CA THR A 41 33.03 -85.51 -4.04
C THR A 41 32.28 -86.84 -3.85
N PRO A 42 32.77 -87.96 -4.42
CA PRO A 42 32.12 -89.26 -4.32
C PRO A 42 31.89 -89.73 -2.87
N CYS A 43 30.82 -90.49 -2.65
CA CYS A 43 30.45 -90.93 -1.31
C CYS A 43 31.46 -91.95 -0.73
N PRO A 44 31.70 -91.94 0.59
CA PRO A 44 32.51 -92.96 1.26
C PRO A 44 31.89 -94.36 1.08
N ARG A 45 32.73 -95.41 1.08
CA ARG A 45 32.27 -96.80 0.99
C ARG A 45 31.26 -97.11 2.11
N GLY A 46 30.13 -97.70 1.74
CA GLY A 46 29.04 -98.07 2.67
C GLY A 46 27.84 -97.12 2.70
N GLN A 47 27.85 -96.03 1.90
CA GLN A 47 26.70 -95.14 1.71
C GLN A 47 26.09 -95.32 0.32
N GLN A 48 24.78 -95.10 0.19
CA GLN A 48 24.13 -95.08 -1.13
C GLN A 48 24.38 -93.73 -1.81
N GLN A 49 24.81 -93.80 -3.08
CA GLN A 49 25.19 -92.63 -3.88
C GLN A 49 24.19 -92.43 -5.01
N SER A 50 23.65 -91.22 -5.12
CA SER A 50 22.84 -90.79 -6.27
C SER A 50 23.47 -89.55 -6.88
N THR A 51 23.92 -89.66 -8.13
CA THR A 51 24.50 -88.55 -8.89
C THR A 51 23.38 -87.72 -9.51
N ARG A 52 23.44 -86.40 -9.32
CA ARG A 52 22.57 -85.45 -10.02
C ARG A 52 23.42 -84.46 -10.80
N GLU A 53 23.21 -84.46 -12.11
CA GLU A 53 23.74 -83.44 -13.00
C GLU A 53 22.84 -82.22 -12.92
N MET A 54 23.45 -81.07 -12.66
CA MET A 54 22.76 -79.79 -12.59
C MET A 54 23.44 -78.81 -13.55
N VAL A 55 22.62 -78.06 -14.28
CA VAL A 55 23.10 -77.00 -15.16
C VAL A 55 23.39 -75.78 -14.31
N ARG A 56 24.59 -75.21 -14.45
CA ARG A 56 24.93 -73.96 -13.77
C ARG A 56 23.97 -72.84 -14.23
N PRO A 57 23.26 -72.17 -13.31
CA PRO A 57 22.48 -70.99 -13.65
C PRO A 57 23.39 -69.92 -14.27
N LYS A 58 23.01 -69.41 -15.44
CA LYS A 58 23.77 -68.38 -16.16
C LYS A 58 23.40 -67.01 -15.62
N ASP A 59 24.40 -66.24 -15.16
CA ASP A 59 24.18 -64.88 -14.69
C ASP A 59 23.66 -63.98 -15.83
N PRO A 60 22.67 -63.11 -15.55
CA PRO A 60 22.15 -62.17 -16.53
C PRO A 60 23.23 -61.13 -16.90
N PRO A 61 23.22 -60.60 -18.14
CA PRO A 61 24.18 -59.58 -18.56
C PRO A 61 24.02 -58.30 -17.72
N PRO A 62 25.12 -57.56 -17.46
CA PRO A 62 25.08 -56.35 -16.65
C PRO A 62 24.12 -55.32 -17.27
N ARG A 63 23.19 -54.83 -16.45
CA ARG A 63 22.20 -53.83 -16.87
C ARG A 63 22.91 -52.51 -17.15
N ALA A 64 22.72 -51.97 -18.35
CA ALA A 64 23.18 -50.61 -18.68
C ALA A 64 22.63 -49.61 -17.65
N ALA A 65 23.49 -48.73 -17.16
CA ALA A 65 23.10 -47.68 -16.23
C ALA A 65 22.00 -46.81 -16.86
N SER A 66 20.90 -46.61 -16.13
CA SER A 66 19.87 -45.66 -16.56
C SER A 66 20.44 -44.24 -16.51
N PRO A 67 20.10 -43.38 -17.49
CA PRO A 67 20.51 -41.98 -17.45
C PRO A 67 19.93 -41.32 -16.19
N ALA A 68 20.74 -40.45 -15.56
CA ALA A 68 20.33 -39.68 -14.41
C ALA A 68 19.09 -38.81 -14.76
N PRO A 69 18.14 -38.63 -13.83
CA PRO A 69 17.00 -37.73 -14.06
C PRO A 69 17.50 -36.33 -14.41
N ALA A 70 16.97 -35.75 -15.49
CA ALA A 70 17.21 -34.35 -15.81
C ALA A 70 16.70 -33.48 -14.65
N ALA A 71 17.51 -32.53 -14.19
CA ALA A 71 17.08 -31.56 -13.19
C ALA A 71 15.91 -30.73 -13.74
N GLU A 72 14.80 -30.70 -13.00
CA GLU A 72 13.64 -29.86 -13.30
C GLU A 72 14.07 -28.38 -13.25
N VAL A 73 13.88 -27.66 -14.35
CA VAL A 73 14.12 -26.20 -14.39
C VAL A 73 13.00 -25.53 -13.58
N PRO A 74 13.31 -24.70 -12.57
CA PRO A 74 12.27 -24.06 -11.77
C PRO A 74 11.39 -23.17 -12.65
N SER A 75 10.07 -23.40 -12.58
CA SER A 75 9.07 -22.58 -13.26
C SER A 75 9.16 -21.13 -12.76
N PRO A 76 9.11 -20.12 -13.65
CA PRO A 76 9.11 -18.73 -13.23
C PRO A 76 7.91 -18.46 -12.30
N ALA A 77 8.19 -17.79 -11.18
CA ALA A 77 7.16 -17.40 -10.22
C ALA A 77 6.15 -16.43 -10.89
N PRO A 78 4.85 -16.53 -10.55
CA PRO A 78 3.85 -15.61 -11.09
C PRO A 78 4.18 -14.17 -10.67
N PRO A 79 3.93 -13.16 -11.54
CA PRO A 79 4.15 -11.77 -11.19
C PRO A 79 3.24 -11.38 -10.02
N SER A 80 3.79 -10.61 -9.07
CA SER A 80 3.00 -10.05 -7.99
C SER A 80 1.94 -9.09 -8.55
N PRO A 81 0.71 -9.10 -7.99
CA PRO A 81 -0.32 -8.16 -8.43
C PRO A 81 0.14 -6.73 -8.15
N GLY A 82 0.17 -5.90 -9.19
CA GLY A 82 0.42 -4.47 -9.06
C GLY A 82 -0.76 -3.77 -8.40
N ILE A 83 -0.49 -2.91 -7.41
CA ILE A 83 -1.52 -2.07 -6.79
C ILE A 83 -1.68 -0.82 -7.65
N VAL A 84 -2.88 -0.62 -8.21
CA VAL A 84 -3.24 0.64 -8.89
C VAL A 84 -3.85 1.58 -7.86
N VAL A 85 -3.10 2.61 -7.46
CA VAL A 85 -3.62 3.67 -6.59
C VAL A 85 -4.39 4.67 -7.44
N VAL A 86 -5.72 4.65 -7.34
CA VAL A 86 -6.58 5.64 -7.98
C VAL A 86 -6.69 6.86 -7.07
N HIS A 87 -5.92 7.91 -7.40
CA HIS A 87 -6.12 9.23 -6.79
C HIS A 87 -7.44 9.82 -7.27
N THR A 88 -8.37 10.01 -6.33
CA THR A 88 -9.60 10.76 -6.60
C THR A 88 -9.29 12.25 -6.49
N PRO A 89 -9.71 13.10 -7.45
CA PRO A 89 -9.48 14.53 -7.38
C PRO A 89 -10.13 15.16 -6.15
N ASP A 90 -9.49 16.17 -5.58
CA ASP A 90 -10.00 16.87 -4.41
C ASP A 90 -11.35 17.53 -4.72
N PRO A 91 -12.34 17.42 -3.82
CA PRO A 91 -13.65 18.01 -4.04
C PRO A 91 -13.57 19.53 -3.89
N VAL A 92 -14.09 20.25 -4.89
CA VAL A 92 -14.30 21.69 -4.83
C VAL A 92 -15.77 21.98 -4.50
N TYR A 93 -15.99 23.02 -3.70
CA TYR A 93 -17.32 23.47 -3.29
C TYR A 93 -17.57 24.88 -3.81
N GLU A 94 -18.81 25.17 -4.18
CA GLU A 94 -19.30 26.52 -4.39
C GLU A 94 -20.09 26.92 -3.15
N CYS A 95 -19.60 27.98 -2.53
CA CYS A 95 -20.15 28.54 -1.33
C CYS A 95 -20.82 29.87 -1.64
N VAL A 96 -21.96 30.11 -1.02
CA VAL A 96 -22.70 31.37 -1.11
C VAL A 96 -22.69 32.02 0.27
N THR A 97 -22.24 33.26 0.34
CA THR A 97 -22.34 34.04 1.59
C THR A 97 -23.80 34.38 1.87
N PRO A 98 -24.17 34.68 3.14
CA PRO A 98 -25.48 35.26 3.45
C PRO A 98 -25.83 36.50 2.64
N ASP A 99 -24.81 37.25 2.21
CA ASP A 99 -24.94 38.45 1.38
C ASP A 99 -25.16 38.12 -0.11
N GLY A 100 -25.05 36.85 -0.51
CA GLY A 100 -25.30 36.36 -1.87
C GLY A 100 -24.06 36.22 -2.75
N GLU A 101 -22.87 36.53 -2.23
CA GLU A 101 -21.61 36.41 -2.98
C GLU A 101 -21.21 34.95 -3.15
N ARG A 102 -20.86 34.57 -4.39
CA ARG A 102 -20.44 33.21 -4.74
C ARG A 102 -18.93 33.10 -4.84
N TYR A 103 -18.36 32.08 -4.21
CA TYR A 103 -16.94 31.78 -4.28
C TYR A 103 -16.67 30.27 -4.20
N THR A 104 -15.47 29.87 -4.61
CA THR A 104 -15.04 28.47 -4.57
C THR A 104 -14.18 28.19 -3.34
N ALA A 105 -14.42 27.07 -2.66
CA ALA A 105 -13.64 26.62 -1.50
C ALA A 105 -13.25 25.14 -1.63
N SER A 106 -12.14 24.75 -0.99
CA SER A 106 -11.68 23.36 -0.94
C SER A 106 -12.30 22.55 0.22
N ASN A 107 -13.09 23.19 1.08
CA ASN A 107 -13.69 22.57 2.27
C ASN A 107 -15.20 22.87 2.34
N PRO A 108 -16.03 21.92 2.80
CA PRO A 108 -17.48 22.13 2.97
C PRO A 108 -17.87 23.23 3.96
N ASP A 109 -17.01 23.65 4.90
CA ASP A 109 -17.37 24.71 5.86
C ASP A 109 -17.27 26.13 5.29
N GLY A 110 -16.73 26.29 4.07
CA GLY A 110 -16.54 27.60 3.46
C GLY A 110 -15.58 28.48 4.27
N ASN A 111 -15.94 29.76 4.47
CA ASN A 111 -15.15 30.73 5.22
C ASN A 111 -15.88 31.14 6.52
N PRO A 112 -15.70 30.37 7.61
CA PRO A 112 -16.37 30.69 8.88
C PRO A 112 -15.81 32.00 9.44
N ARG A 113 -16.71 32.96 9.70
CA ARG A 113 -16.34 34.27 10.24
C ARG A 113 -17.11 34.57 11.53
N TRP A 114 -16.36 34.93 12.57
CA TRP A 114 -16.96 35.43 13.81
C TRP A 114 -17.38 36.88 13.60
N VAL A 115 -18.66 37.17 13.83
CA VAL A 115 -19.18 38.54 13.78
C VAL A 115 -19.73 38.92 15.15
N PRO A 116 -19.47 40.15 15.62
CA PRO A 116 -20.15 40.67 16.79
C PRO A 116 -21.66 40.70 16.61
N LEU A 117 -22.42 40.49 17.68
CA LEU A 117 -23.89 40.53 17.61
C LEU A 117 -24.42 41.92 17.21
N TRP A 118 -23.72 43.01 17.55
CA TRP A 118 -24.14 44.35 17.15
C TRP A 118 -24.15 44.57 15.64
N THR A 119 -23.28 43.88 14.88
CA THR A 119 -23.24 43.96 13.41
C THR A 119 -24.49 43.35 12.77
N LEU A 120 -25.17 42.43 13.48
CA LEU A 120 -26.43 41.82 13.07
C LEU A 120 -27.66 42.57 13.62
N GLY A 121 -27.48 43.76 14.21
CA GLY A 121 -28.57 44.58 14.75
C GLY A 121 -29.07 44.19 16.13
N TYR A 122 -28.39 43.28 16.84
CA TYR A 122 -28.74 42.98 18.24
C TYR A 122 -28.28 44.13 19.15
N PRO A 123 -29.15 44.62 20.06
CA PRO A 123 -28.79 45.70 20.97
C PRO A 123 -27.74 45.20 21.97
N VAL A 124 -26.55 45.79 21.91
CA VAL A 124 -25.53 45.63 22.95
C VAL A 124 -25.59 46.90 23.79
N HIS A 125 -26.19 46.81 24.96
CA HIS A 125 -26.20 47.94 25.90
C HIS A 125 -24.85 47.96 26.62
N PRO A 126 -23.97 48.96 26.40
CA PRO A 126 -22.90 49.18 27.34
C PRO A 126 -23.54 49.57 28.66
N ASP A 127 -23.21 48.86 29.74
CA ASP A 127 -23.57 49.30 31.07
C ASP A 127 -22.79 50.58 31.38
N LEU A 128 -23.38 51.73 31.04
CA LEU A 128 -22.85 53.07 31.33
C LEU A 128 -22.97 53.43 32.82
N SER A 129 -23.34 52.48 33.69
CA SER A 129 -23.39 52.67 35.14
C SER A 129 -22.07 52.34 35.83
N ALA A 130 -21.14 51.68 35.13
CA ALA A 130 -19.79 51.49 35.61
C ALA A 130 -19.06 52.84 35.54
N ARG A 131 -18.91 53.48 36.71
CA ARG A 131 -17.96 54.58 36.90
C ARG A 131 -16.61 54.16 36.27
N PRO A 132 -15.83 55.09 35.71
CA PRO A 132 -14.58 54.75 35.03
C PRO A 132 -13.53 54.35 36.08
N GLU A 133 -13.65 53.16 36.64
CA GLU A 133 -12.55 52.47 37.28
C GLU A 133 -11.69 51.93 36.16
N GLY A 134 -10.53 52.56 35.97
CA GLY A 134 -9.61 52.22 34.90
C GLY A 134 -9.26 50.73 34.96
N VAL A 135 -9.57 50.02 33.88
CA VAL A 135 -9.17 48.62 33.69
C VAL A 135 -7.86 48.64 32.91
N HIS A 136 -6.75 48.29 33.56
CA HIS A 136 -5.48 48.06 32.87
C HIS A 136 -5.28 46.56 32.67
N GLY A 137 -5.34 46.12 31.41
CA GLY A 137 -5.03 44.77 31.00
C GLY A 137 -3.70 44.74 30.26
N ARG A 138 -2.82 43.80 30.62
CA ARG A 138 -1.63 43.47 29.82
C ARG A 138 -1.81 42.07 29.25
N ILE A 139 -1.66 41.95 27.93
CA ILE A 139 -1.70 40.69 27.22
C ILE A 139 -0.31 40.49 26.62
N ASP A 140 0.38 39.46 27.10
CA ASP A 140 1.67 39.07 26.59
C ASP A 140 1.49 37.84 25.67
N MET A 141 1.97 37.94 24.44
CA MET A 141 1.92 36.88 23.44
C MET A 141 3.34 36.52 23.00
N GLY A 142 3.77 35.28 23.28
CA GLY A 142 5.06 34.76 22.85
C GLY A 142 5.21 33.29 23.22
N GLY A 143 5.76 32.47 22.31
CA GLY A 143 6.05 31.05 22.57
C GLY A 143 4.87 30.07 22.40
N GLY A 144 3.80 30.47 21.70
CA GLY A 144 2.65 29.60 21.42
C GLY A 144 1.56 29.59 22.50
N ASN A 145 1.67 30.46 23.51
CA ASN A 145 0.67 30.65 24.55
C ASN A 145 0.34 32.15 24.75
N VAL A 146 -0.90 32.42 25.12
CA VAL A 146 -1.40 33.76 25.45
C VAL A 146 -1.67 33.81 26.95
N ARG A 147 -1.03 34.74 27.66
CA ARG A 147 -1.32 35.01 29.07
C ARG A 147 -1.76 36.46 29.22
N GLY A 148 -2.94 36.65 29.79
CA GLY A 148 -3.47 37.97 30.12
C GLY A 148 -3.60 38.14 31.63
N ARG A 149 -3.20 39.30 32.13
CA ARG A 149 -3.53 39.75 33.48
C ARG A 149 -4.33 41.03 33.39
N VAL A 150 -5.47 41.05 34.08
CA VAL A 150 -6.31 42.23 34.24
C VAL A 150 -6.29 42.59 35.71
N GLU A 151 -5.84 43.80 36.00
CA GLU A 151 -5.83 44.36 37.34
C GLU A 151 -6.87 45.49 37.41
N PHE A 152 -7.61 45.52 38.50
CA PHE A 152 -8.66 46.50 38.76
C PHE A 152 -8.19 47.36 39.94
N GLY A 153 -7.84 48.63 39.69
CA GLY A 153 -7.24 49.49 40.71
C GLY A 153 -7.80 50.91 40.70
N SER A 154 -8.37 51.33 41.83
CA SER A 154 -8.75 52.73 42.10
C SER A 154 -7.59 53.50 42.73
N THR A 155 -6.96 54.41 42.00
CA THR A 155 -5.97 55.36 42.55
C THR A 155 -6.57 56.76 42.62
N LEU A 156 -7.49 57.02 43.57
CA LEU A 156 -7.91 58.37 43.92
C LEU A 156 -8.02 58.53 45.45
N PRO A 157 -7.50 59.62 46.05
CA PRO A 157 -7.60 59.88 47.48
C PRO A 157 -9.04 60.22 47.91
N PRO A 158 -9.44 59.99 49.17
CA PRO A 158 -10.82 60.11 49.61
C PRO A 158 -11.30 61.57 49.62
N ARG A 159 -12.42 61.84 48.93
CA ARG A 159 -13.20 63.09 49.09
C ARG A 159 -14.20 62.96 50.24
N PRO A 160 -14.52 64.05 50.96
CA PRO A 160 -15.39 64.02 52.12
C PRO A 160 -16.86 63.74 51.75
N PRO A 161 -17.66 63.18 52.67
CA PRO A 161 -18.99 62.66 52.37
C PRO A 161 -20.00 63.81 52.23
N LEU A 162 -20.69 63.87 51.09
CA LEU A 162 -21.92 64.65 50.95
C LEU A 162 -23.12 63.71 51.18
N THR A 163 -23.77 63.90 52.33
CA THR A 163 -25.04 63.29 52.70
C THR A 163 -26.16 63.85 51.83
N ARG A 164 -26.61 63.06 50.84
CA ARG A 164 -27.95 63.23 50.26
C ARG A 164 -28.54 61.86 49.95
N PRO A 165 -29.77 61.54 50.40
CA PRO A 165 -30.37 60.24 50.15
C PRO A 165 -30.82 60.15 48.68
N MET A 166 -30.26 59.21 47.93
CA MET A 166 -30.74 58.83 46.60
C MET A 166 -31.94 57.88 46.73
N PRO A 167 -32.97 58.00 45.87
CA PRO A 167 -34.07 57.05 45.86
C PRO A 167 -33.57 55.68 45.37
N THR A 168 -34.04 54.62 46.02
CA THR A 168 -33.72 53.21 45.73
C THR A 168 -34.11 52.86 44.30
N ARG A 169 -33.12 52.83 43.40
CA ARG A 169 -33.25 52.29 42.05
C ARG A 169 -33.23 50.76 42.14
N HIS A 170 -34.33 50.13 41.75
CA HIS A 170 -34.47 48.68 41.65
C HIS A 170 -33.32 48.05 40.84
N PRO A 171 -32.91 46.80 41.15
CA PRO A 171 -31.83 46.12 40.45
C PRO A 171 -32.33 45.67 39.08
N SER A 172 -32.39 46.58 38.11
CA SER A 172 -32.49 46.21 36.70
C SER A 172 -31.22 45.44 36.34
N GLY A 173 -31.43 44.18 35.95
CA GLY A 173 -30.42 43.13 35.86
C GLY A 173 -29.12 43.55 35.19
N VAL A 174 -28.03 43.16 35.84
CA VAL A 174 -26.67 43.22 35.30
C VAL A 174 -26.63 42.29 34.08
N VAL A 175 -26.84 42.83 32.88
CA VAL A 175 -26.48 42.13 31.66
C VAL A 175 -25.00 42.40 31.46
N ALA A 176 -24.18 41.47 31.94
CA ALA A 176 -22.74 41.51 31.71
C ALA A 176 -22.48 41.67 30.21
N ALA A 177 -21.85 42.79 29.84
CA ALA A 177 -21.44 43.10 28.48
C ALA A 177 -20.25 42.21 28.10
N PHE A 178 -20.51 40.93 27.88
CA PHE A 178 -19.58 40.07 27.19
C PHE A 178 -19.55 40.48 25.70
N PRO A 179 -18.38 40.44 25.03
CA PRO A 179 -18.34 40.52 23.58
C PRO A 179 -19.04 39.29 23.01
N THR A 180 -20.36 39.37 22.92
CA THR A 180 -21.19 38.35 22.34
C THR A 180 -21.10 38.47 20.83
N GLY A 181 -20.87 37.35 20.18
CA GLY A 181 -20.83 37.25 18.73
C GLY A 181 -21.20 35.84 18.32
N THR A 182 -21.43 35.69 17.03
CA THR A 182 -21.82 34.42 16.44
C THR A 182 -20.91 34.09 15.28
N TRP A 183 -20.79 32.79 15.00
CA TRP A 183 -20.12 32.30 13.80
C TRP A 183 -21.12 32.29 12.65
N ILE A 184 -20.84 33.07 11.61
CA ILE A 184 -21.53 32.94 10.33
C ILE A 184 -20.87 31.80 9.56
N ARG A 185 -21.72 30.91 9.04
CA ARG A 185 -21.34 29.85 8.12
C ARG A 185 -21.96 30.14 6.76
N ASP A 186 -21.21 29.86 5.71
CA ASP A 186 -21.66 30.01 4.33
C ASP A 186 -22.32 28.70 3.84
N ALA A 187 -23.21 28.79 2.85
CA ALA A 187 -23.89 27.61 2.31
C ALA A 187 -23.07 27.03 1.16
N CYS A 188 -22.47 25.86 1.37
CA CYS A 188 -21.57 25.22 0.40
C CYS A 188 -22.18 23.97 -0.23
N THR A 189 -22.10 23.88 -1.56
CA THR A 189 -22.50 22.69 -2.35
C THR A 189 -21.32 22.15 -3.15
N ARG A 190 -21.21 20.82 -3.25
CA ARG A 190 -20.14 20.19 -4.02
C ARG A 190 -20.33 20.46 -5.51
N LEU A 191 -19.27 20.89 -6.18
CA LEU A 191 -19.27 21.08 -7.63
C LEU A 191 -19.04 19.76 -8.38
N PRO A 192 -19.76 19.51 -9.48
CA PRO A 192 -19.41 18.43 -10.38
C PRO A 192 -18.05 18.74 -11.04
N GLN A 193 -17.24 17.70 -11.26
CA GLN A 193 -15.88 17.86 -11.78
C GLN A 193 -15.83 18.59 -13.13
N ALA A 194 -16.83 18.36 -14.01
CA ALA A 194 -16.94 19.06 -15.29
C ALA A 194 -17.04 20.59 -15.13
N GLU A 195 -17.75 21.05 -14.10
CA GLU A 195 -17.93 22.48 -13.79
C GLU A 195 -16.65 23.11 -13.25
N VAL A 196 -15.90 22.38 -12.41
CA VAL A 196 -14.58 22.82 -11.92
C VAL A 196 -13.64 23.06 -13.10
N CYS A 197 -13.59 22.10 -14.03
CA CYS A 197 -12.76 22.20 -15.23
C CYS A 197 -13.19 23.32 -16.17
N ALA A 198 -14.49 23.57 -16.32
CA ALA A 198 -15.01 24.70 -17.08
C ALA A 198 -14.55 26.03 -16.48
N ARG A 199 -14.72 26.22 -15.17
CA ARG A 199 -14.33 27.45 -14.47
C ARG A 199 -12.83 27.73 -14.52
N LEU A 200 -11.99 26.70 -14.41
CA LEU A 200 -10.53 26.85 -14.56
C LEU A 200 -10.15 27.30 -15.98
N ARG A 201 -10.77 26.71 -17.01
CA ARG A 201 -10.57 27.12 -18.42
C ARG A 201 -11.03 28.56 -18.65
N ASP A 202 -12.19 28.93 -18.12
CA ASP A 202 -12.72 30.30 -18.22
C ASP A 202 -11.80 31.31 -17.56
N ARG A 203 -11.27 30.99 -16.37
CA ARG A 203 -10.30 31.85 -15.70
C ARG A 203 -9.03 32.01 -16.52
N ARG A 204 -8.48 30.92 -17.06
CA ARG A 204 -7.31 30.99 -17.96
C ARG A 204 -7.58 31.85 -19.19
N TYR A 205 -8.76 31.71 -19.80
CA TYR A 205 -9.16 32.52 -20.96
C TYR A 205 -9.28 34.01 -20.59
N ALA A 206 -9.83 34.33 -19.41
CA ALA A 206 -9.88 35.70 -18.91
C ALA A 206 -8.49 36.29 -18.69
N LEU A 207 -7.53 35.50 -18.19
CA LEU A 207 -6.12 35.88 -18.05
C LEU A 207 -5.45 36.15 -19.40
N ASP A 208 -5.73 35.31 -20.39
CA ASP A 208 -5.15 35.42 -21.73
C ASP A 208 -5.62 36.71 -22.44
N ARG A 209 -6.93 36.97 -22.42
CA ARG A 209 -7.50 38.18 -23.04
C ARG A 209 -6.92 39.49 -22.51
N ARG A 210 -6.61 39.56 -21.21
CA ARG A 210 -6.05 40.77 -20.58
C ARG A 210 -4.53 40.92 -20.76
N TYR A 211 -3.83 39.86 -21.19
CA TYR A 211 -2.36 39.84 -21.23
C TYR A 211 -1.78 40.97 -22.08
N ASN A 212 -2.36 41.22 -23.27
CA ASN A 212 -1.84 42.22 -24.20
C ASN A 212 -2.08 43.66 -23.77
N SER A 213 -3.05 43.92 -22.90
CA SER A 213 -3.33 45.24 -22.31
C SER A 213 -2.65 45.45 -20.95
N ALA A 214 -2.06 44.42 -20.35
CA ALA A 214 -1.48 44.46 -19.02
C ALA A 214 -0.10 45.14 -18.97
N LEU A 215 0.23 45.75 -17.81
CA LEU A 215 1.54 46.31 -17.53
C LEU A 215 2.60 45.19 -17.36
N GLN A 216 3.90 45.52 -17.44
CA GLN A 216 4.99 44.52 -17.38
C GLN A 216 5.01 43.70 -16.07
N SER A 217 4.72 44.33 -14.93
CA SER A 217 4.58 43.62 -13.65
C SER A 217 3.34 42.71 -13.63
N GLU A 218 2.23 43.17 -14.19
CA GLU A 218 0.98 42.44 -14.27
C GLU A 218 1.08 41.24 -15.22
N ARG A 219 1.79 41.36 -16.35
CA ARG A 219 2.07 40.25 -17.28
C ARG A 219 2.79 39.10 -16.58
N ARG A 220 3.81 39.41 -15.76
CA ARG A 220 4.51 38.39 -14.97
C ARG A 220 3.55 37.67 -14.03
N ARG A 221 2.73 38.42 -13.28
CA ARG A 221 1.70 37.86 -12.40
C ARG A 221 0.68 37.00 -13.17
N ILE A 222 0.26 37.43 -14.35
CA ILE A 222 -0.65 36.67 -15.23
C ILE A 222 0.01 35.35 -15.65
N THR A 223 1.27 35.38 -16.10
CA THR A 223 1.99 34.18 -16.51
C THR A 223 2.13 33.19 -15.35
N ASP A 224 2.43 33.66 -14.14
CA ASP A 224 2.53 32.79 -12.97
C ASP A 224 1.16 32.19 -12.60
N GLU A 225 0.09 32.98 -12.65
CA GLU A 225 -1.27 32.50 -12.40
C GLU A 225 -1.73 31.49 -13.47
N GLN A 226 -1.41 31.73 -14.75
CA GLN A 226 -1.68 30.80 -15.85
C GLN A 226 -0.96 29.47 -15.62
N ARG A 227 0.33 29.47 -15.24
CA ARG A 227 1.06 28.23 -14.95
C ARG A 227 0.43 27.41 -13.83
N LEU A 228 -0.06 28.06 -12.78
CA LEU A 228 -0.76 27.37 -11.68
C LEU A 228 -2.07 26.74 -12.15
N ILE A 229 -2.86 27.47 -12.94
CA ILE A 229 -4.12 26.94 -13.51
C ILE A 229 -3.82 25.76 -14.46
N ASP A 230 -2.74 25.83 -15.23
CA ASP A 230 -2.35 24.79 -16.18
C ASP A 230 -1.97 23.49 -15.48
N ALA A 231 -1.19 23.61 -14.40
CA ALA A 231 -0.85 22.47 -13.54
C ALA A 231 -2.12 21.83 -12.98
N GLN A 232 -3.04 22.64 -12.43
CA GLN A 232 -4.28 22.14 -11.87
C GLN A 232 -5.18 21.47 -12.91
N LEU A 233 -5.28 22.04 -14.12
CA LEU A 233 -6.00 21.44 -15.24
C LEU A 233 -5.38 20.09 -15.65
N GLY A 234 -4.06 19.99 -15.69
CA GLY A 234 -3.34 18.75 -16.00
C GLY A 234 -3.57 17.65 -14.98
N GLU A 235 -3.63 17.99 -13.70
CA GLU A 235 -3.82 17.04 -12.60
C GLU A 235 -5.29 16.60 -12.44
N THR A 236 -6.23 17.53 -12.61
CA THR A 236 -7.64 17.34 -12.22
C THR A 236 -8.54 17.00 -13.41
N CYS A 237 -8.24 17.54 -14.60
CA CYS A 237 -9.20 17.61 -15.72
C CYS A 237 -8.83 16.78 -16.95
N VAL A 238 -7.66 16.12 -16.96
CA VAL A 238 -7.31 15.19 -18.02
C VAL A 238 -8.04 13.88 -17.78
N ALA A 239 -8.91 13.49 -18.71
CA ALA A 239 -9.58 12.20 -18.68
C ALA A 239 -8.51 11.09 -18.60
N ARG A 240 -8.49 10.35 -17.49
CA ARG A 240 -7.74 9.10 -17.37
C ARG A 240 -8.55 7.95 -17.94
#